data_AF-A0A7S1VIK7-F1
#
_entry.id   AF-A0A7S1VIK7-F1
#
_cell.length_a   1.000
_cell.length_b   1.000
_cell.length_c   1.000
_cell.angle_alpha   90.00
_cell.angle_beta   90.00
_cell.angle_gamma   90.00
#
_symmetry.space_group_name_H-M   'P 1'
#
loop_
_entity.id
_entity.type
_entity.pdbx_description
1 polymer ?
#
loop_
_entity_poly.entity_id
_entity_poly.type
_entity_poly.pdbx_seq_one_letter_code
_entity_poly.pdbx_strand_id
1 'polypeptide(L)'
;KKAKLAALCREAGLNSHGAEKDLIERHRNFIRLYNSESDSYSPRSREEIVDEIHRREANKKKEAVQSMKTCGEDREANDYLMALCRGDRSSTPTERACALVKDNFKSLIGELKARSKKKAPPTSTVSSESTQATEKDSSSDCKPPG
;
A
#
# COMPACT_ATOMS: atom_id res chain seq x y z
N LYS A 1 22.08 10.65 18.23
CA LYS A 1 20.95 9.70 17.98
C LYS A 1 20.73 9.49 16.48
N LYS A 2 20.43 10.55 15.70
CA LYS A 2 20.38 10.52 14.22
C LYS A 2 21.54 9.80 13.51
N ALA A 3 22.79 10.03 13.90
CA ALA A 3 23.95 9.37 13.26
C ALA A 3 23.92 7.83 13.37
N LYS A 4 23.42 7.30 14.50
CA LYS A 4 23.24 5.85 14.70
C LYS A 4 22.14 5.30 13.78
N LEU A 5 21.05 6.05 13.61
CA LEU A 5 19.97 5.67 12.68
C LEU A 5 20.44 5.69 11.22
N ALA A 6 21.24 6.68 10.83
CA ALA A 6 21.84 6.75 9.50
C ALA A 6 22.78 5.55 9.24
N ALA A 7 23.55 5.14 10.24
CA ALA A 7 24.39 3.95 10.15
C ALA A 7 23.56 2.66 9.98
N LEU A 8 22.49 2.49 10.75
CA LEU A 8 21.57 1.33 10.63
C LEU A 8 20.88 1.28 9.25
N CYS A 9 20.49 2.44 8.71
CA CYS A 9 19.94 2.50 7.36
C CYS A 9 20.99 2.08 6.32
N ARG A 10 22.22 2.60 6.43
CA ARG A 10 23.31 2.26 5.50
C ARG A 10 23.67 0.79 5.56
N GLU A 11 23.76 0.22 6.76
CA GLU A 11 24.00 -1.21 6.95
C GLU A 11 22.91 -2.04 6.26
N ALA A 12 21.64 -1.64 6.40
CA ALA A 12 20.48 -2.24 5.74
C ALA A 12 20.45 -2.06 4.19
N GLY A 13 21.35 -1.27 3.59
CA GLY A 13 21.28 -0.92 2.17
C GLY A 13 20.26 0.18 1.82
N LEU A 14 19.74 0.88 2.84
CA LEU A 14 18.73 1.92 2.72
C LEU A 14 19.38 3.32 2.68
N ASN A 15 18.65 4.30 2.12
CA ASN A 15 19.09 5.69 2.14
C ASN A 15 19.33 6.20 3.59
N SER A 16 20.49 6.78 3.85
CA SER A 16 20.91 7.30 5.16
C SER A 16 20.69 8.81 5.34
N HIS A 17 20.16 9.48 4.32
CA HIS A 17 19.81 10.89 4.35
C HIS A 17 18.32 11.11 4.70
N GLY A 18 18.01 12.28 5.27
CA GLY A 18 16.65 12.69 5.64
C GLY A 18 16.51 13.24 7.06
N ALA A 19 15.27 13.47 7.47
CA ALA A 19 14.95 13.79 8.86
C ALA A 19 15.09 12.55 9.75
N GLU A 20 15.26 12.74 11.06
CA GLU A 20 15.37 11.61 11.99
C GLU A 20 14.12 10.71 11.95
N LYS A 21 12.94 11.30 11.79
CA LYS A 21 11.67 10.57 11.63
C LYS A 21 11.68 9.66 10.40
N ASP A 22 12.18 10.15 9.27
CA ASP A 22 12.26 9.37 8.03
C ASP A 22 13.21 8.18 8.19
N LEU A 23 14.35 8.39 8.85
CA LEU A 23 15.33 7.32 9.11
C LEU A 23 14.75 6.24 10.03
N ILE A 24 14.02 6.64 11.07
CA ILE A 24 13.32 5.70 11.97
C ILE A 24 12.28 4.91 11.19
N GLU A 25 11.43 5.59 10.41
CA GLU A 25 10.36 4.94 9.67
C GLU A 25 10.91 3.97 8.60
N ARG A 26 11.95 4.39 7.87
CA ARG A 26 12.62 3.56 6.85
C ARG A 26 13.19 2.28 7.45
N HIS A 27 13.96 2.41 8.53
CA HIS A 27 14.55 1.23 9.19
C HIS A 27 13.48 0.34 9.85
N ARG A 28 12.44 0.93 10.44
CA ARG A 28 11.31 0.18 11.01
C ARG A 28 10.56 -0.62 9.94
N ASN A 29 10.33 -0.02 8.76
CA ASN A 29 9.65 -0.70 7.67
C ASN A 29 10.49 -1.86 7.11
N PHE A 30 11.81 -1.68 7.02
CA PHE A 30 12.73 -2.74 6.63
C PHE A 30 12.66 -3.92 7.61
N ILE A 31 12.82 -3.70 8.92
CA ILE A 31 12.74 -4.78 9.91
C ILE A 31 11.39 -5.48 9.86
N ARG A 32 10.29 -4.72 9.77
CA ARG A 32 8.96 -5.30 9.68
C ARG A 32 8.81 -6.21 8.47
N LEU A 33 9.22 -5.74 7.29
CA LEU A 33 9.09 -6.49 6.05
C LEU A 33 10.02 -7.71 6.04
N TYR A 34 11.27 -7.53 6.44
CA TYR A 34 12.25 -8.60 6.54
C TYR A 34 11.80 -9.72 7.50
N ASN A 35 11.30 -9.35 8.67
CA ASN A 35 10.81 -10.33 9.64
C ASN A 35 9.54 -11.04 9.14
N SER A 36 8.62 -10.33 8.46
CA SER A 36 7.41 -10.97 7.92
C SER A 36 7.70 -11.98 6.81
N GLU A 37 8.81 -11.82 6.09
CA GLU A 37 9.20 -12.74 5.03
C GLU A 37 9.92 -13.97 5.59
N SER A 38 10.45 -13.92 6.81
CA SER A 38 11.23 -15.01 7.40
C SER A 38 10.43 -16.31 7.58
N ASP A 39 9.12 -16.21 7.74
CA ASP A 39 8.21 -17.36 7.84
C ASP A 39 7.60 -17.79 6.49
N SER A 40 7.99 -17.15 5.38
CA SER A 40 7.43 -17.41 4.05
C SER A 40 8.12 -18.59 3.36
N TYR A 41 7.37 -19.34 2.54
CA TYR A 41 7.91 -20.48 1.78
C TYR A 41 8.93 -20.07 0.71
N SER A 42 8.83 -18.84 0.18
CA SER A 42 9.82 -18.23 -0.71
C SER A 42 10.12 -16.80 -0.24
N PRO A 43 11.01 -16.60 0.75
CA PRO A 43 11.36 -15.27 1.21
C PRO A 43 12.06 -14.50 0.10
N ARG A 44 11.69 -13.23 -0.06
CA ARG A 44 12.43 -12.32 -0.94
C ARG A 44 13.85 -12.10 -0.47
N SER A 45 14.75 -11.83 -1.42
CA SER A 45 16.12 -11.45 -1.09
C SER A 45 16.15 -10.13 -0.34
N ARG A 46 17.25 -9.88 0.35
CA ARG A 46 17.44 -8.64 1.09
C ARG A 46 17.39 -7.43 0.17
N GLU A 47 17.95 -7.55 -1.02
CA GLU A 47 17.99 -6.53 -2.06
C GLU A 47 16.57 -6.23 -2.58
N GLU A 48 15.76 -7.27 -2.82
CA GLU A 48 14.36 -7.13 -3.23
C GLU A 48 13.51 -6.43 -2.15
N ILE A 49 13.79 -6.71 -0.88
CA ILE A 49 13.15 -6.04 0.25
C ILE A 49 13.54 -4.55 0.29
N VAL A 50 14.82 -4.23 0.07
CA VAL A 50 15.31 -2.85 0.00
C VAL A 50 14.64 -2.08 -1.15
N ASP A 51 14.55 -2.69 -2.33
CA ASP A 51 13.89 -2.10 -3.50
C ASP A 51 12.40 -1.86 -3.27
N GLU A 52 11.73 -2.79 -2.60
CA GLU A 52 10.33 -2.63 -2.20
C GLU A 52 10.16 -1.45 -1.22
N ILE A 53 11.07 -1.28 -0.26
CA ILE A 53 11.04 -0.13 0.65
C ILE A 53 11.23 1.18 -0.12
N HIS A 54 12.19 1.26 -1.05
CA HIS A 54 12.39 2.44 -1.89
C HIS A 54 11.15 2.76 -2.76
N ARG A 55 10.52 1.73 -3.32
CA ARG A 55 9.28 1.88 -4.12
C ARG A 55 8.15 2.44 -3.26
N ARG A 56 7.96 1.93 -2.05
CA ARG A 56 6.94 2.42 -1.10
C ARG A 56 7.19 3.87 -0.71
N GLU A 57 8.43 4.26 -0.44
CA GLU A 57 8.76 5.67 -0.14
C GLU A 57 8.48 6.59 -1.34
N ALA A 58 8.84 6.16 -2.56
CA ALA A 58 8.57 6.93 -3.77
C ALA A 58 7.05 7.08 -4.01
N ASN A 59 6.28 6.01 -3.81
CA ASN A 59 4.83 6.05 -3.96
C ASN A 59 4.17 6.96 -2.93
N LYS A 60 4.57 6.90 -1.65
CA LYS A 60 4.07 7.84 -0.62
C LYS A 60 4.28 9.30 -1.02
N LYS A 61 5.45 9.64 -1.58
CA LYS A 61 5.73 11.01 -2.06
C LYS A 61 4.86 11.38 -3.25
N LYS A 62 4.69 10.47 -4.21
CA LYS A 62 3.82 10.68 -5.38
C LYS A 62 2.36 10.85 -4.97
N GLU A 63 1.87 10.01 -4.08
CA GLU A 63 0.52 10.07 -3.53
C GLU A 63 0.28 11.37 -2.77
N ALA A 64 1.23 11.82 -1.95
CA ALA A 64 1.13 13.11 -1.27
C ALA A 64 1.08 14.29 -2.25
N VAL A 65 1.89 14.25 -3.32
CA VAL A 65 1.84 15.28 -4.37
C VAL A 65 0.54 15.20 -5.18
N GLN A 66 0.07 13.99 -5.49
CA GLN A 66 -1.16 13.78 -6.23
C GLN A 66 -2.38 14.19 -5.43
N SER A 67 -2.44 13.85 -4.14
CA SER A 67 -3.50 14.29 -3.25
C SER A 67 -3.54 15.82 -3.16
N MET A 68 -2.38 16.48 -3.10
CA MET A 68 -2.31 17.95 -3.14
C MET A 68 -2.75 18.54 -4.48
N LYS A 69 -2.62 17.81 -5.60
CA LYS A 69 -3.09 18.25 -6.93
C LYS A 69 -4.58 18.00 -7.17
N THR A 70 -5.13 16.92 -6.60
CA THR A 70 -6.57 16.57 -6.75
C THR A 70 -7.45 17.21 -5.69
N CYS A 71 -6.84 17.71 -4.61
CA CYS A 71 -7.47 18.65 -3.70
C CYS A 71 -7.69 19.97 -4.46
N GLY A 72 -8.87 20.08 -5.07
CA GLY A 72 -9.25 21.16 -5.97
C GLY A 72 -9.15 22.57 -5.37
N GLU A 73 -9.32 23.54 -6.25
CA GLU A 73 -9.16 24.99 -6.10
C GLU A 73 -9.96 25.61 -4.93
N ASP A 74 -10.93 24.90 -4.34
CA ASP A 74 -11.74 25.33 -3.21
C ASP A 74 -11.12 24.94 -1.85
N ARG A 75 -10.27 25.85 -1.34
CA ARG A 75 -9.56 25.78 -0.05
C ARG A 75 -10.49 25.47 1.15
N GLU A 76 -11.72 25.96 1.12
CA GLU A 76 -12.70 25.81 2.21
C GLU A 76 -13.22 24.37 2.37
N ALA A 77 -13.48 23.67 1.27
CA ALA A 77 -13.87 22.25 1.31
C ALA A 77 -12.70 21.36 1.73
N ASN A 78 -11.47 21.77 1.41
CA ASN A 78 -10.25 21.08 1.84
C ASN A 78 -10.02 21.20 3.35
N ASP A 79 -10.14 22.41 3.88
CA ASP A 79 -9.99 22.68 5.32
C ASP A 79 -11.02 21.88 6.14
N TYR A 80 -12.26 21.78 5.66
CA TYR A 80 -13.29 20.92 6.25
C TYR A 80 -12.90 19.43 6.24
N LEU A 81 -12.45 18.91 5.09
CA LEU A 81 -12.03 17.51 4.97
C LEU A 81 -10.83 17.20 5.88
N MET A 82 -9.86 18.12 5.98
CA MET A 82 -8.68 17.99 6.83
C MET A 82 -9.03 18.04 8.32
N ALA A 83 -10.01 18.86 8.72
CA ALA A 83 -10.53 18.87 10.10
C ALA A 83 -11.14 17.51 10.47
N LEU A 84 -11.94 16.92 9.57
CA LEU A 84 -12.50 15.57 9.76
C LEU A 84 -11.43 14.48 9.86
N CYS A 85 -10.38 14.53 9.02
CA CYS A 85 -9.27 13.57 9.09
C CYS A 85 -8.47 13.67 10.40
N ARG A 86 -8.50 14.83 11.07
CA ARG A 86 -7.89 15.04 12.40
C ARG A 86 -8.80 14.65 13.56
N GLY A 87 -10.04 14.21 13.27
CA GLY A 87 -11.04 13.87 14.27
C GLY A 87 -11.73 15.08 14.90
N ASP A 88 -11.53 16.28 14.34
CA ASP A 88 -12.18 17.50 14.81
C ASP A 88 -13.61 17.57 14.25
N ARG A 89 -14.58 17.48 15.17
CA ARG A 89 -16.02 17.52 14.86
C ARG A 89 -16.63 18.90 15.07
N SER A 90 -15.85 19.90 15.49
CA SER A 90 -16.38 21.25 15.72
C SER A 90 -16.52 22.05 14.43
N SER A 91 -15.87 21.61 13.36
CA SER A 91 -16.01 22.22 12.05
C SER A 91 -17.42 21.95 11.51
N THR A 92 -18.30 22.96 11.51
CA THR A 92 -19.57 22.89 10.81
C THR A 92 -19.31 23.10 9.32
N PRO A 93 -19.70 22.17 8.43
CA PRO A 93 -19.48 22.36 7.01
C PRO A 93 -20.30 23.55 6.50
N THR A 94 -19.68 24.40 5.69
CA THR A 94 -20.44 25.41 4.95
C THR A 94 -21.38 24.76 3.95
N GLU A 95 -22.48 25.44 3.62
CA GLU A 95 -23.47 24.93 2.66
C GLU A 95 -22.83 24.65 1.29
N ARG A 96 -21.85 25.48 0.89
CA ARG A 96 -21.02 25.29 -0.30
C ARG A 96 -20.19 24.01 -0.24
N ALA A 97 -19.50 23.75 0.88
CA ALA A 97 -18.73 22.52 1.06
C ALA A 97 -19.62 21.27 1.02
N CYS A 98 -20.81 21.34 1.64
CA CYS A 98 -21.81 20.27 1.57
C CYS A 98 -22.30 20.01 0.13
N ALA A 99 -22.57 21.05 -0.64
CA ALA A 99 -23.03 20.94 -2.02
C ALA A 99 -21.96 20.26 -2.90
N LEU A 100 -20.71 20.68 -2.79
CA LEU A 100 -19.58 20.10 -3.54
C LEU A 100 -19.38 18.61 -3.22
N VAL A 101 -19.43 18.23 -1.93
CA VAL A 101 -19.32 16.82 -1.53
C VAL A 101 -20.49 16.01 -2.09
N LYS A 102 -21.71 16.55 -2.04
CA LYS A 102 -22.90 15.90 -2.60
C LYS A 102 -22.78 15.69 -4.12
N ASP A 103 -22.30 16.68 -4.85
CA ASP A 103 -22.20 16.61 -6.31
C ASP A 103 -21.05 15.70 -6.76
N ASN A 104 -19.90 15.73 -6.07
CA ASN A 104 -18.83 14.74 -6.26
C ASN A 104 -19.32 13.31 -6.01
N PHE A 105 -20.12 13.10 -4.96
CA PHE A 105 -20.67 11.78 -4.64
C PHE A 105 -21.69 11.30 -5.69
N LYS A 106 -22.57 12.19 -6.19
CA LYS A 106 -23.49 11.87 -7.29
C LYS A 106 -22.75 11.46 -8.56
N SER A 107 -21.69 12.20 -8.91
CA SER A 107 -20.84 11.89 -10.08
C SER A 107 -20.19 10.51 -9.95
N LEU A 108 -19.61 10.20 -8.78
CA LEU A 108 -19.01 8.90 -8.51
C LEU A 108 -20.02 7.75 -8.61
N ILE A 109 -21.23 7.93 -8.06
CA ILE A 109 -22.32 6.95 -8.20
C ILE A 109 -22.70 6.78 -9.68
N GLY A 110 -22.75 7.87 -10.44
CA GLY A 110 -23.01 7.85 -11.87
C GLY A 110 -21.98 7.02 -12.63
N GLU A 111 -20.70 7.23 -12.36
CA GLU A 111 -19.61 6.46 -12.96
C GLU A 111 -19.65 4.97 -12.60
N LEU A 112 -19.88 4.63 -11.33
CA LEU A 112 -20.01 3.25 -10.89
C LEU A 112 -21.18 2.55 -11.58
N LYS A 113 -22.33 3.23 -11.70
CA LYS A 113 -23.49 2.73 -12.45
C LYS A 113 -23.22 2.61 -13.95
N ALA A 114 -22.45 3.52 -14.54
CA ALA A 114 -22.06 3.45 -15.94
C ALA A 114 -21.10 2.28 -16.21
N ARG A 115 -20.16 2.02 -15.30
CA ARG A 115 -19.25 0.86 -15.35
C ARG A 115 -20.00 -0.45 -15.17
N SER A 116 -21.00 -0.52 -14.28
CA SER A 116 -21.80 -1.74 -14.10
C SER A 116 -22.75 -2.04 -15.25
N LYS A 117 -23.22 -1.01 -15.98
CA LYS A 117 -24.03 -1.17 -17.21
C LYS A 117 -23.20 -1.60 -18.41
N LYS A 118 -21.91 -1.26 -18.44
CA LYS A 118 -20.96 -1.80 -19.42
C LYS A 118 -20.50 -3.19 -18.94
N LYS A 119 -21.31 -4.21 -19.19
CA LYS A 119 -20.89 -5.62 -19.14
C LYS A 119 -19.54 -5.74 -19.86
N ALA A 120 -18.52 -6.25 -19.16
CA ALA A 120 -17.29 -6.70 -19.78
C ALA A 120 -17.61 -7.67 -20.94
N PRO A 121 -16.83 -7.67 -22.05
CA PRO A 121 -16.92 -8.77 -23.00
C PRO A 121 -16.58 -10.09 -22.28
N PRO A 122 -17.25 -11.21 -22.61
CA PRO A 122 -16.82 -12.51 -22.14
C PRO A 122 -15.52 -12.88 -22.87
N THR A 123 -14.37 -12.78 -22.20
CA THR A 123 -13.18 -13.46 -22.69
C THR A 123 -13.33 -14.95 -22.42
N SER A 124 -13.67 -15.63 -23.51
CA SER A 124 -13.56 -17.05 -23.80
C SER A 124 -12.37 -17.76 -23.13
N THR A 125 -12.69 -18.90 -22.51
CA THR A 125 -12.12 -20.21 -22.83
C THR A 125 -10.59 -20.29 -23.01
N VAL A 126 -9.93 -20.76 -21.96
CA VAL A 126 -8.92 -21.81 -22.11
C VAL A 126 -9.36 -23.00 -21.27
N SER A 127 -9.97 -23.96 -21.95
CA SER A 127 -10.06 -25.33 -21.49
C SER A 127 -8.66 -25.91 -21.41
N SER A 128 -8.33 -26.49 -20.27
CA SER A 128 -7.35 -27.57 -20.18
C SER A 128 -7.81 -28.48 -19.05
N GLU A 129 -8.65 -29.43 -19.43
CA GLU A 129 -9.04 -30.58 -18.63
C GLU A 129 -8.48 -31.82 -19.34
N SER A 130 -7.54 -32.51 -18.68
CA SER A 130 -7.34 -33.95 -18.80
C SER A 130 -6.47 -34.44 -17.64
N THR A 131 -7.14 -35.03 -16.64
CA THR A 131 -6.91 -36.38 -16.07
C THR A 131 -5.67 -37.13 -16.61
N GLN A 132 -4.85 -37.86 -15.84
CA GLN A 132 -5.19 -38.85 -14.81
C GLN A 132 -3.91 -39.41 -14.11
N ALA A 133 -4.05 -39.77 -12.82
CA ALA A 133 -3.41 -40.87 -12.07
C ALA A 133 -1.89 -41.13 -12.10
N THR A 134 -1.25 -41.17 -10.92
CA THR A 134 -0.88 -42.45 -10.27
C THR A 134 -0.48 -42.23 -8.80
N GLU A 135 -1.02 -43.10 -7.96
CA GLU A 135 -0.64 -43.35 -6.57
C GLU A 135 0.80 -43.91 -6.51
N LYS A 136 1.59 -43.53 -5.50
CA LYS A 136 2.47 -44.48 -4.80
C LYS A 136 3.00 -43.93 -3.47
N ASP A 137 2.67 -44.70 -2.44
CA ASP A 137 3.29 -44.81 -1.13
C ASP A 137 4.82 -44.69 -1.12
N SER A 138 5.34 -43.99 -0.10
CA SER A 138 6.53 -44.32 0.72
C SER A 138 6.85 -43.09 1.58
N SER A 139 6.45 -43.01 2.85
CA SER A 139 7.12 -43.64 4.00
C SER A 139 8.64 -43.53 3.94
N SER A 140 9.22 -42.52 4.60
CA SER A 140 10.40 -42.73 5.45
C SER A 140 10.64 -41.54 6.39
N ASP A 141 10.67 -41.88 7.67
CA ASP A 141 11.19 -41.12 8.81
C ASP A 141 12.49 -40.35 8.52
N CYS A 142 12.56 -39.11 9.02
CA CYS A 142 13.83 -38.47 9.36
C CYS A 142 13.72 -37.78 10.73
N LYS A 143 14.35 -38.43 11.71
CA LYS A 143 14.53 -38.02 13.10
C LYS A 143 15.64 -36.94 13.20
N PRO A 144 15.57 -35.97 14.12
CA PRO A 144 16.61 -34.95 14.26
C PRO A 144 17.83 -35.47 15.03
N PRO A 145 19.04 -34.90 14.80
CA PRO A 145 20.23 -35.20 15.61
C PRO A 145 20.14 -34.49 16.97
N GLY A 146 20.69 -35.16 17.99
CA GLY A 146 20.68 -34.74 19.40
C GLY A 146 21.79 -33.78 19.79
#